data_AF-A0AA50HVA0-F1
#
_entry.id   AF-A0AA50HVA0-F1
#
_cell.length_a   1.000
_cell.length_b   1.000
_cell.length_c   1.000
_cell.angle_alpha   90.00
_cell.angle_beta   90.00
_cell.angle_gamma   90.00
#
_symmetry.space_group_name_H-M   'P 1'
#
loop_
_entity.id
_entity.type
_entity.pdbx_description
1 polymer ?
#
loop_
_entity_poly.entity_id
_entity_poly.type
_entity_poly.pdbx_seq_one_letter_code
_entity_poly.pdbx_strand_id
1 'polypeptide(L)'
;MLAYFIWLTPVVWQGLGYGIKTEKDTRVIVLVTTFIFLIIIYLTISYGAGLDITRGARYSFNFWSLLMLIAGVGLGKNPQVNFHRSADLGPSNSQWRQLNWWQKSRRDLYLPMIILLIGILSAVTITHNLAYRKYYRPDKFLTLLSENPVSETRWIVTTHKSLVQVGELLGIAWEAQRHFPELVPQLRFVFLPQEKLQDPVATEQLQNLLKQAEQPVDLWLVNYFAPLDFPDCQIDQSPKENIFGYPYQRFNCLINRK
;
A
#
# COMPACT_ATOMS: atom_id res chain seq x y z
N MET A 1 -19.65 5.64 -1.68
CA MET A 1 -18.33 6.33 -1.63
C MET A 1 -18.31 7.61 -2.45
N LEU A 2 -18.60 7.60 -3.76
CA LEU A 2 -18.65 8.81 -4.59
C LEU A 2 -19.59 9.92 -4.04
N ALA A 3 -20.82 9.56 -3.69
CA ALA A 3 -21.78 10.51 -3.08
C ALA A 3 -21.27 11.12 -1.75
N TYR A 4 -20.55 10.34 -0.95
CA TYR A 4 -19.94 10.81 0.30
C TYR A 4 -18.81 11.82 0.04
N PHE A 5 -17.97 11.57 -0.97
CA PHE A 5 -16.93 12.53 -1.38
C PHE A 5 -17.53 13.82 -1.95
N ILE A 6 -18.59 13.73 -2.75
CA ILE A 6 -19.30 14.91 -3.27
C ILE A 6 -19.85 15.77 -2.13
N TRP A 7 -20.35 15.16 -1.06
CA TRP A 7 -20.83 15.88 0.13
C TRP A 7 -19.71 16.43 1.02
N LEU A 8 -18.63 15.67 1.22
CA LEU A 8 -17.52 16.07 2.12
C LEU A 8 -16.67 17.21 1.53
N THR A 9 -16.51 17.25 0.21
CA THR A 9 -15.69 18.24 -0.49
C THR A 9 -16.07 19.69 -0.17
N PRO A 10 -17.35 20.12 -0.30
CA PRO A 10 -17.74 21.49 0.03
C PRO A 10 -17.58 21.80 1.53
N VAL A 11 -17.77 20.82 2.42
CA VAL A 11 -17.59 20.98 3.87
C VAL A 11 -16.13 21.27 4.21
N VAL A 12 -15.20 20.50 3.64
CA VAL A 12 -13.76 20.71 3.81
C VAL A 12 -13.34 22.05 3.20
N TRP A 13 -13.85 22.40 2.01
CA TRP A 13 -13.55 23.67 1.34
C TRP A 13 -13.99 24.89 2.15
N GLN A 14 -15.19 24.84 2.72
CA GLN A 14 -15.71 25.89 3.59
C GLN A 14 -14.90 26.02 4.89
N GLY A 15 -14.53 24.90 5.51
CA GLY A 15 -13.70 24.89 6.72
C GLY A 15 -12.31 25.49 6.51
N LEU A 16 -11.67 25.15 5.39
CA LEU A 16 -10.39 25.73 4.98
C LEU A 16 -10.50 27.22 4.70
N GLY A 17 -11.52 27.63 3.92
CA GLY A 17 -11.76 29.03 3.57
C GLY A 17 -11.98 29.90 4.81
N TYR A 18 -12.80 29.43 5.75
CA TYR A 18 -13.12 30.17 6.97
C TYR A 18 -11.94 30.23 7.95
N GLY A 19 -11.26 29.10 8.17
CA GLY A 19 -10.14 29.02 9.11
C GLY A 19 -8.91 29.81 8.68
N ILE A 20 -8.63 29.88 7.37
CA ILE A 20 -7.47 30.59 6.82
C ILE A 20 -7.78 32.09 6.62
N LYS A 21 -8.95 32.45 6.05
CA LYS A 21 -9.22 33.85 5.65
C LYS A 21 -9.84 34.70 6.76
N THR A 22 -10.71 34.13 7.61
CA THR A 22 -11.59 34.95 8.47
C THR A 22 -11.03 35.14 9.88
N GLU A 23 -10.49 34.08 10.49
CA GLU A 23 -9.97 34.14 11.87
C GLU A 23 -8.44 34.02 12.00
N LYS A 24 -7.72 33.70 10.91
CA LYS A 24 -6.32 33.23 10.97
C LYS A 24 -6.14 32.19 12.08
N ASP A 25 -7.06 31.24 12.16
CA ASP A 25 -7.04 30.24 13.23
C ASP A 25 -5.77 29.40 13.06
N THR A 26 -4.84 29.59 13.99
CA THR A 26 -3.53 28.93 13.99
C THR A 26 -3.68 27.42 13.92
N ARG A 27 -4.78 26.85 14.43
CA ARG A 27 -5.06 25.41 14.40
C ARG A 27 -5.31 24.90 12.98
N VAL A 28 -6.08 25.65 12.18
CA VAL A 28 -6.37 25.28 10.79
C VAL A 28 -5.12 25.41 9.93
N ILE A 29 -4.35 26.48 10.14
CA ILE A 29 -3.07 26.67 9.45
C ILE A 29 -2.12 25.51 9.76
N VAL A 30 -1.97 25.12 11.03
CA VAL A 30 -1.12 23.98 11.44
C VAL A 30 -1.59 22.66 10.84
N LEU A 31 -2.89 22.39 10.78
CA LEU A 31 -3.41 21.17 10.17
C LEU A 31 -3.13 21.11 8.67
N VAL A 32 -3.31 22.22 7.96
CA VAL A 32 -3.07 22.31 6.50
C VAL A 32 -1.58 22.21 6.18
N THR A 33 -0.72 22.92 6.91
CA THR A 33 0.72 22.82 6.71
C THR A 33 1.23 21.42 7.04
N THR A 34 0.71 20.79 8.09
CA THR A 34 1.01 19.38 8.40
C THR A 34 0.56 18.44 7.28
N PHE A 35 -0.63 18.64 6.70
CA PHE A 35 -1.11 17.84 5.57
C PHE A 35 -0.19 17.93 4.37
N ILE A 36 0.17 19.14 3.95
CA ILE A 36 1.07 19.39 2.82
C ILE A 36 2.46 18.81 3.10
N PHE A 37 2.98 19.03 4.31
CA PHE A 37 4.29 18.51 4.72
C PHE A 37 4.33 16.97 4.67
N LEU A 38 3.26 16.29 5.10
CA LEU A 38 3.15 14.84 4.96
C LEU A 38 3.18 14.42 3.49
N ILE A 39 2.44 15.08 2.59
CA ILE A 39 2.50 14.79 1.15
C ILE A 39 3.94 14.90 0.63
N ILE A 40 4.64 15.99 0.97
CA ILE A 40 6.03 16.19 0.54
C ILE A 40 6.92 15.06 1.06
N ILE A 41 6.84 14.71 2.34
CA ILE A 41 7.60 13.58 2.91
C ILE A 41 7.33 12.30 2.13
N TYR A 42 6.07 11.98 1.84
CA TYR A 42 5.73 10.77 1.09
C TYR A 42 6.32 10.78 -0.32
N LEU A 43 6.25 11.91 -1.02
CA LEU A 43 6.86 12.06 -2.34
C LEU A 43 8.39 11.96 -2.26
N THR A 44 9.03 12.56 -1.27
CA THR A 44 10.48 12.47 -1.07
C THR A 44 10.94 11.05 -0.75
N ILE A 45 10.22 10.33 0.11
CA ILE A 45 10.53 8.92 0.40
C ILE A 45 10.34 8.07 -0.87
N SER A 46 9.25 8.30 -1.61
CA SER A 46 8.93 7.54 -2.82
C SER A 46 9.94 7.76 -3.95
N TYR A 47 10.14 9.03 -4.32
CA TYR A 47 10.95 9.42 -5.47
C TYR A 47 12.43 9.65 -5.12
N GLY A 48 12.72 10.13 -3.91
CA GLY A 48 14.09 10.42 -3.46
C GLY A 48 14.82 9.19 -2.93
N ALA A 49 14.17 8.37 -2.11
CA ALA A 49 14.74 7.09 -1.65
C ALA A 49 14.43 5.92 -2.60
N GLY A 50 13.66 6.17 -3.67
CA GLY A 50 13.30 5.16 -4.67
C GLY A 50 12.50 4.00 -4.08
N LEU A 51 11.66 4.28 -3.08
CA LEU A 51 10.82 3.29 -2.43
C LEU A 51 9.50 3.13 -3.18
N ASP A 52 9.07 1.89 -3.36
CA ASP A 52 7.94 1.50 -4.19
C ASP A 52 6.58 1.96 -3.61
N ILE A 53 5.90 2.85 -4.37
CA ILE A 53 4.62 3.47 -4.01
C ILE A 53 3.42 2.53 -4.16
N THR A 54 3.56 1.39 -4.84
CA THR A 54 2.46 0.40 -4.94
C THR A 54 2.10 -0.16 -3.56
N ARG A 55 2.98 0.04 -2.58
CA ARG A 55 2.75 -0.19 -1.14
C ARG A 55 2.03 0.95 -0.41
N GLY A 56 1.68 2.02 -1.13
CA GLY A 56 1.16 3.31 -0.64
C GLY A 56 -0.14 3.22 0.15
N ALA A 57 -0.98 2.23 -0.14
CA ALA A 57 -2.25 2.01 0.56
C ALA A 57 -2.08 1.77 2.07
N ARG A 58 -0.92 1.29 2.51
CA ARG A 58 -0.60 1.11 3.94
C ARG A 58 -0.37 2.44 4.67
N TYR A 59 0.00 3.48 3.94
CA TYR A 59 0.42 4.76 4.50
C TYR A 59 -0.68 5.84 4.47
N SER A 60 -1.80 5.56 3.78
CA SER A 60 -2.91 6.50 3.62
C SER A 60 -3.75 6.75 4.88
N PHE A 61 -3.61 5.92 5.92
CA PHE A 61 -4.39 6.05 7.16
C PHE A 61 -4.16 7.41 7.86
N ASN A 62 -2.93 7.94 7.79
CA ASN A 62 -2.59 9.23 8.39
C ASN A 62 -3.32 10.40 7.73
N PHE A 63 -3.53 10.33 6.41
CA PHE A 63 -4.23 11.40 5.67
C PHE A 63 -5.71 11.44 6.02
N TRP A 64 -6.33 10.29 6.24
CA TRP A 64 -7.75 10.21 6.55
C TRP A 64 -8.09 10.84 7.91
N SER A 65 -7.32 10.53 8.95
CA SER A 65 -7.52 11.12 10.29
C SER A 65 -7.34 12.64 10.28
N LEU A 66 -6.35 13.14 9.53
CA LEU A 66 -6.09 14.58 9.42
C LEU A 66 -7.20 15.29 8.61
N LEU A 67 -7.68 14.66 7.53
CA LEU A 67 -8.77 15.18 6.71
C LEU A 67 -10.10 15.22 7.50
N MET A 68 -10.35 14.24 8.36
CA MET A 68 -11.51 14.24 9.26
C MET A 68 -11.43 15.30 10.35
N LEU A 69 -10.23 15.59 10.87
CA LEU A 69 -10.03 16.70 11.80
C LEU A 69 -10.29 18.05 11.13
N ILE A 70 -9.82 18.25 9.89
CA ILE A 70 -10.10 19.46 9.10
C ILE A 70 -11.60 19.58 8.79
N ALA A 71 -12.27 18.50 8.40
CA ALA A 71 -13.71 18.48 8.16
C ALA A 71 -14.51 18.81 9.44
N GLY A 72 -14.09 18.28 10.59
CA GLY A 72 -14.70 18.56 11.89
C GLY A 72 -14.59 20.04 12.29
N VAL A 73 -13.45 20.69 12.03
CA VAL A 73 -13.31 22.14 12.24
C VAL A 73 -14.24 22.93 11.30
N GLY A 74 -14.39 22.49 10.05
CA GLY A 74 -15.32 23.10 9.11
C GLY A 74 -16.79 23.01 9.53
N LEU A 75 -17.22 21.85 10.03
CA LEU A 75 -18.58 21.63 10.52
C LEU A 75 -18.86 22.37 11.84
N GLY A 76 -17.91 22.34 12.79
CA GLY A 76 -18.08 22.96 14.10
C GLY A 76 -18.17 24.49 14.07
N LYS A 77 -17.73 25.12 12.98
CA LYS A 77 -17.82 26.57 12.77
C LYS A 77 -18.94 26.99 11.81
N ASN A 78 -19.71 26.04 11.27
CA ASN A 78 -20.82 26.34 10.38
C ASN A 78 -22.12 26.53 11.19
N PRO A 79 -22.69 27.75 11.27
CA PRO A 79 -23.85 28.03 12.11
C PRO A 79 -25.16 27.34 11.64
N GLN A 80 -25.19 26.76 10.44
CA GLN A 80 -26.35 26.00 9.95
C GLN A 80 -26.36 24.54 10.42
N VAL A 81 -25.23 24.01 10.92
CA VAL A 81 -25.15 22.66 11.48
C VAL A 81 -25.16 22.74 13.01
N ASN A 82 -26.09 23.54 13.55
CA ASN A 82 -26.41 23.51 14.97
C ASN A 82 -27.26 22.26 15.23
N PHE A 83 -26.61 21.12 15.40
CA PHE A 83 -27.25 19.97 16.03
C PHE A 83 -27.75 20.44 17.40
N HIS A 84 -29.08 20.37 17.60
CA HIS A 84 -29.80 20.92 18.75
C HIS A 84 -28.95 21.04 20.00
N ARG A 85 -28.54 22.28 20.32
CA ARG A 85 -27.93 22.65 21.59
C ARG A 85 -29.02 22.69 22.68
N SER A 86 -29.72 21.57 22.84
CA SER A 86 -30.68 21.34 23.91
C SER A 86 -29.95 20.56 25.00
N ALA A 87 -29.08 21.27 25.70
CA ALA A 87 -28.65 20.85 27.02
C ALA A 87 -28.76 22.09 27.90
N ASP A 88 -29.96 22.27 28.45
CA ASP A 88 -30.19 23.06 29.64
C ASP A 88 -29.14 22.68 30.69
N LEU A 89 -28.18 23.57 30.87
CA LEU A 89 -27.37 23.64 32.06
C LEU A 89 -27.61 25.04 32.61
N GLY A 90 -28.39 25.08 33.71
CA GLY A 90 -28.70 26.29 34.48
C GLY A 90 -27.46 27.05 34.93
N PRO A 91 -27.61 28.12 35.73
CA PRO A 91 -26.52 29.03 36.07
C PRO A 91 -25.48 28.29 36.93
N SER A 92 -24.52 27.65 36.25
CA SER A 92 -23.43 26.92 36.87
C SER A 92 -22.35 27.93 37.23
N ASN A 93 -22.33 28.26 38.52
CA ASN A 93 -21.35 29.06 39.22
C ASN A 93 -19.96 29.04 38.55
N SER A 94 -19.49 30.25 38.29
CA SER A 94 -18.22 30.65 37.68
C SER A 94 -16.96 30.32 38.49
N GLN A 95 -16.97 29.26 39.32
CA GLN A 95 -15.87 28.92 40.23
C GLN A 95 -14.91 27.82 39.74
N TRP A 96 -15.21 27.14 38.62
CA TRP A 96 -14.31 26.09 38.10
C TRP A 96 -13.38 26.54 36.97
N ARG A 97 -13.32 27.85 36.65
CA ARG A 97 -12.36 28.40 35.67
C ARG A 97 -10.94 28.61 36.22
N GLN A 98 -10.70 28.37 37.51
CA GLN A 98 -9.41 28.67 38.17
C GLN A 98 -8.51 27.47 38.41
N LEU A 99 -8.71 26.33 37.74
CA LEU A 99 -7.79 25.20 37.82
C LEU A 99 -6.81 25.07 36.64
N ASN A 100 -6.59 26.13 35.84
CA ASN A 100 -6.20 25.93 34.42
C ASN A 100 -5.12 26.83 33.80
N TRP A 101 -4.17 27.44 34.52
CA TRP A 101 -3.09 28.17 33.81
C TRP A 101 -1.68 28.14 34.42
N TRP A 102 -1.50 27.64 35.64
CA TRP A 102 -0.21 27.74 36.37
C TRP A 102 0.54 26.42 36.65
N GLN A 103 0.05 25.27 36.14
CA GLN A 103 0.85 24.04 35.99
C GLN A 103 1.33 23.82 34.53
N LYS A 104 1.18 24.88 33.72
CA LYS A 104 1.15 24.91 32.26
C LYS A 104 2.53 25.00 31.58
N SER A 105 3.62 25.23 32.32
CA SER A 105 4.90 25.58 31.69
C SER A 105 5.83 24.42 31.35
N ARG A 106 5.75 23.27 32.06
CA ARG A 106 6.60 22.09 31.75
C ARG A 106 5.86 20.96 31.05
N ARG A 107 4.57 20.74 31.38
CA ARG A 107 3.73 19.68 30.78
C ARG A 107 3.41 19.94 29.30
N ASP A 108 3.33 21.21 28.90
CA ASP A 108 3.10 21.64 27.51
C ASP A 108 4.31 21.38 26.59
N LEU A 109 5.52 21.15 27.14
CA LEU A 109 6.70 20.77 26.35
C LEU A 109 6.87 19.24 26.26
N TYR A 110 6.65 18.52 27.36
CA TYR A 110 6.81 17.07 27.39
C TYR A 110 5.76 16.34 26.56
N LEU A 111 4.51 16.83 26.54
CA LEU A 111 3.43 16.13 25.85
C LEU A 111 3.63 16.11 24.31
N PRO A 112 3.99 17.22 23.63
CA PRO A 112 4.40 17.19 22.24
C PRO A 112 5.67 16.36 22.00
N MET A 113 6.64 16.39 22.90
CA MET A 113 7.88 15.63 22.77
C MET A 113 7.64 14.12 22.87
N ILE A 114 6.72 13.69 23.75
CA ILE A 114 6.26 12.29 23.87
C ILE A 114 5.48 11.88 22.62
N ILE A 115 4.57 12.71 22.10
CA ILE A 115 3.84 12.42 20.86
C ILE A 115 4.80 12.30 19.68
N LEU A 116 5.80 13.19 19.59
CA LEU A 116 6.84 13.14 18.55
C LEU A 116 7.70 11.89 18.70
N LEU A 117 8.09 11.52 19.92
CA LEU A 117 8.84 10.30 20.20
C LEU A 117 8.03 9.05 19.83
N ILE A 118 6.75 8.99 20.21
CA ILE A 118 5.83 7.90 19.83
C ILE A 118 5.65 7.88 18.31
N GLY A 119 5.57 9.04 17.65
CA GLY A 119 5.51 9.17 16.20
C GLY A 119 6.77 8.64 15.51
N ILE A 120 7.96 8.99 16.01
CA ILE A 120 9.25 8.49 15.51
C ILE A 120 9.34 6.98 15.72
N LEU A 121 9.03 6.50 16.93
CA LEU A 121 9.03 5.06 17.23
C LEU A 121 8.04 4.30 16.35
N SER A 122 6.85 4.86 16.12
CA SER A 122 5.85 4.30 15.21
C SER A 122 6.36 4.26 13.77
N ALA A 123 7.01 5.34 13.31
CA ALA A 123 7.62 5.41 12.00
C ALA A 123 8.74 4.36 11.82
N VAL A 124 9.67 4.26 12.78
CA VAL A 124 10.74 3.25 12.82
C VAL A 124 10.14 1.83 12.81
N THR A 125 9.07 1.60 13.58
CA THR A 125 8.40 0.30 13.65
C THR A 125 7.78 -0.08 12.30
N ILE A 126 7.27 0.90 11.53
CA ILE A 126 6.70 0.68 10.20
C ILE A 126 7.80 0.49 9.16
N THR A 127 8.84 1.33 9.14
CA THR A 127 9.95 1.28 8.16
C THR A 127 10.75 -0.02 8.29
N HIS A 128 10.96 -0.50 9.52
CA HIS A 128 11.63 -1.78 9.78
C HIS A 128 10.68 -2.98 9.71
N ASN A 129 9.45 -2.82 9.23
CA ASN A 129 8.46 -3.91 9.06
C ASN A 129 8.16 -4.70 10.35
N LEU A 130 8.27 -4.08 11.53
CA LEU A 130 8.04 -4.71 12.83
C LEU A 130 6.54 -4.85 13.16
N ALA A 131 5.71 -3.84 12.87
CA ALA A 131 4.27 -3.87 13.19
C ALA A 131 3.37 -4.33 12.05
N TYR A 132 3.75 -4.08 10.79
CA TYR A 132 3.15 -4.79 9.67
C TYR A 132 4.27 -5.29 8.77
N ARG A 133 4.43 -6.61 8.71
CA ARG A 133 5.33 -7.20 7.72
C ARG A 133 4.77 -6.89 6.33
N LYS A 134 5.66 -6.50 5.42
CA LYS A 134 5.35 -6.38 3.99
C LYS A 134 4.67 -7.68 3.54
N TYR A 135 3.43 -7.58 3.05
CA TYR A 135 2.63 -8.76 2.68
C TYR A 135 3.26 -9.54 1.52
N TYR A 136 3.93 -8.84 0.61
CA TYR A 136 4.63 -9.39 -0.56
C TYR A 136 6.14 -9.33 -0.37
N ARG A 137 6.88 -10.44 -0.45
CA ARG A 137 8.35 -10.48 -0.31
C ARG A 137 9.07 -10.88 -1.61
N PRO A 138 9.23 -9.96 -2.58
CA PRO A 138 9.88 -10.27 -3.86
C PRO A 138 11.37 -10.60 -3.68
N ASP A 139 12.01 -10.03 -2.65
CA ASP A 139 13.39 -10.29 -2.26
C ASP A 139 13.63 -11.78 -1.96
N LYS A 140 12.72 -12.40 -1.19
CA LYS A 140 12.79 -13.83 -0.87
C LYS A 140 12.52 -14.69 -2.10
N PHE A 141 11.56 -14.29 -2.93
CA PHE A 141 11.26 -14.98 -4.18
C PHE A 141 12.45 -14.97 -5.14
N LEU A 142 13.14 -13.83 -5.28
CA LEU A 142 14.33 -13.74 -6.11
C LEU A 142 15.52 -14.49 -5.53
N THR A 143 15.65 -14.54 -4.21
CA THR A 143 16.66 -15.39 -3.55
C THR A 143 16.44 -16.86 -3.91
N LEU A 144 15.20 -17.35 -3.80
CA LEU A 144 14.84 -18.71 -4.23
C LEU A 144 15.18 -18.96 -5.72
N LEU A 145 14.92 -17.99 -6.60
CA LEU A 145 15.27 -18.10 -8.01
C LEU A 145 16.79 -18.15 -8.23
N SER A 146 17.56 -17.39 -7.45
CA SER A 146 19.02 -17.35 -7.52
C SER A 146 19.68 -18.63 -7.03
N GLU A 147 19.10 -19.27 -6.00
CA GLU A 147 19.58 -20.53 -5.43
C GLU A 147 19.25 -21.74 -6.33
N ASN A 148 18.32 -21.57 -7.28
CA ASN A 148 17.97 -22.57 -8.28
C ASN A 148 18.41 -22.08 -9.68
N PRO A 149 19.72 -21.97 -9.95
CA PRO A 149 20.22 -21.53 -11.24
C PRO A 149 19.86 -22.56 -12.32
N VAL A 150 19.25 -22.08 -13.40
CA VAL A 150 18.96 -22.86 -14.60
C VAL A 150 19.63 -22.21 -15.80
N SER A 151 19.94 -23.01 -16.82
CA SER A 151 20.46 -22.48 -18.10
C SER A 151 19.35 -21.95 -19.02
N GLU A 152 18.10 -22.04 -18.59
CA GLU A 152 16.89 -21.81 -19.38
C GLU A 152 16.23 -20.46 -19.08
N THR A 153 15.31 -20.03 -19.93
CA THR A 153 14.52 -18.82 -19.69
C THR A 153 13.43 -19.13 -18.65
N ARG A 154 13.37 -18.33 -17.58
CA ARG A 154 12.32 -18.44 -16.56
C ARG A 154 11.12 -17.58 -16.93
N TRP A 155 9.96 -18.21 -17.07
CA TRP A 155 8.70 -17.51 -17.30
C TRP A 155 7.99 -17.34 -15.96
N ILE A 156 7.93 -16.11 -15.45
CA ILE A 156 7.15 -15.76 -14.27
C ILE A 156 5.76 -15.35 -14.74
N VAL A 157 4.76 -16.18 -14.45
CA VAL A 157 3.42 -16.06 -15.00
C VAL A 157 2.40 -15.87 -13.90
N THR A 158 1.55 -14.85 -14.04
CA THR A 158 0.37 -14.65 -13.18
C THR A 158 -0.88 -14.58 -14.03
N THR A 159 -2.01 -14.92 -13.42
CA THR A 159 -3.30 -14.44 -13.91
C THR A 159 -3.64 -13.09 -13.29
N HIS A 160 -4.31 -12.23 -14.05
CA HIS A 160 -4.70 -10.90 -13.55
C HIS A 160 -6.17 -10.59 -13.81
N LYS A 161 -6.81 -10.09 -12.75
CA LYS A 161 -8.13 -9.46 -12.74
C LYS A 161 -8.05 -8.00 -12.31
N SER A 162 -7.03 -7.67 -11.53
CA SER A 162 -6.84 -6.38 -10.91
C SER A 162 -5.41 -5.89 -11.07
N LEU A 163 -5.21 -4.59 -10.84
CA LEU A 163 -3.88 -3.97 -10.85
C LEU A 163 -2.97 -4.47 -9.72
N VAL A 164 -3.51 -5.17 -8.71
CA VAL A 164 -2.70 -5.73 -7.61
C VAL A 164 -1.72 -6.77 -8.14
N GLN A 165 -2.20 -7.72 -8.96
CA GLN A 165 -1.37 -8.77 -9.56
C GLN A 165 -0.31 -8.20 -10.51
N VAL A 166 -0.65 -7.09 -11.19
CA VAL A 166 0.32 -6.36 -12.02
C VAL A 166 1.42 -5.74 -11.15
N GLY A 167 1.04 -5.09 -10.05
CA GLY A 167 1.98 -4.53 -9.08
C GLY A 167 2.88 -5.59 -8.42
N GLU A 168 2.35 -6.78 -8.16
CA GLU A 168 3.09 -7.90 -7.57
C GLU A 168 4.24 -8.37 -8.47
N LEU A 169 4.00 -8.55 -9.78
CA LEU A 169 5.04 -8.93 -10.74
C LEU A 169 6.00 -7.78 -11.03
N LEU A 170 5.50 -6.54 -11.15
CA LEU A 170 6.37 -5.37 -11.29
C LEU A 170 7.29 -5.22 -10.07
N GLY A 171 6.80 -5.54 -8.87
CA GLY A 171 7.60 -5.58 -7.66
C GLY A 171 8.74 -6.61 -7.72
N ILE A 172 8.50 -7.79 -8.32
CA ILE A 172 9.56 -8.78 -8.59
C ILE A 172 10.56 -8.22 -9.59
N ALA A 173 10.09 -7.67 -10.72
CA ALA A 173 10.95 -7.13 -11.77
C ALA A 173 11.85 -5.99 -11.26
N TRP A 174 11.27 -5.06 -10.48
CA TRP A 174 11.98 -3.93 -9.89
C TRP A 174 13.06 -4.36 -8.91
N GLU A 175 12.74 -5.32 -8.04
CA GLU A 175 13.70 -5.84 -7.06
C GLU A 175 14.83 -6.62 -7.76
N ALA A 176 14.51 -7.38 -8.81
CA ALA A 176 15.48 -8.10 -9.62
C ALA A 176 16.49 -7.14 -10.27
N GLN A 177 15.99 -6.05 -10.87
CA GLN A 177 16.85 -5.06 -11.52
C GLN A 177 17.84 -4.41 -10.54
N ARG A 178 17.46 -4.21 -9.28
CA ARG A 178 18.28 -3.52 -8.28
C ARG A 178 19.25 -4.40 -7.55
N HIS A 179 18.83 -5.61 -7.19
CA HIS A 179 19.54 -6.46 -6.25
C HIS A 179 19.99 -7.80 -6.85
N PHE A 180 19.46 -8.19 -8.01
CA PHE A 180 19.78 -9.44 -8.70
C PHE A 180 19.97 -9.23 -10.22
N PRO A 181 20.86 -8.31 -10.64
CA PRO A 181 21.02 -7.94 -12.05
C PRO A 181 21.37 -9.13 -12.95
N GLU A 182 22.05 -10.15 -12.42
CA GLU A 182 22.40 -11.39 -13.11
C GLU A 182 21.18 -12.26 -13.47
N LEU A 183 20.08 -12.18 -12.71
CA LEU A 183 18.85 -12.92 -13.00
C LEU A 183 18.03 -12.27 -14.12
N VAL A 184 18.12 -10.94 -14.28
CA VAL A 184 17.27 -10.15 -15.19
C VAL A 184 17.23 -10.70 -16.63
N PRO A 185 18.35 -11.08 -17.27
CA PRO A 185 18.32 -11.58 -18.65
C PRO A 185 17.49 -12.86 -18.83
N GLN A 186 17.41 -13.67 -17.77
CA GLN A 186 16.71 -14.96 -17.75
C GLN A 186 15.23 -14.83 -17.45
N LEU A 187 14.79 -13.68 -16.91
CA LEU A 187 13.39 -13.47 -16.52
C LEU A 187 12.55 -13.01 -17.71
N ARG A 188 11.39 -13.65 -17.87
CA ARG A 188 10.31 -13.20 -18.74
C ARG A 188 9.02 -13.17 -17.94
N PHE A 189 8.28 -12.07 -18.04
CA PHE A 189 7.03 -11.88 -17.31
C PHE A 189 5.85 -12.05 -18.26
N VAL A 190 4.90 -12.90 -17.88
CA VAL A 190 3.70 -13.17 -18.68
C VAL A 190 2.46 -12.85 -17.86
N PHE A 191 1.57 -12.04 -18.45
CA PHE A 191 0.31 -11.63 -17.84
C PHE A 191 -0.85 -12.22 -18.63
N LEU A 192 -1.67 -13.01 -17.96
CA LEU A 192 -2.82 -13.64 -18.58
C LEU A 192 -4.10 -13.05 -18.00
N PRO A 193 -5.00 -12.47 -18.82
CA PRO A 193 -6.24 -11.91 -18.33
C PRO A 193 -7.15 -13.02 -17.79
N GLN A 194 -7.74 -12.80 -16.62
CA GLN A 194 -8.67 -13.73 -16.00
C GLN A 194 -9.75 -12.97 -15.21
N GLU A 195 -11.01 -13.09 -15.62
CA GLU A 195 -12.11 -12.42 -14.93
C GLU A 195 -12.71 -13.24 -13.78
N LYS A 196 -12.70 -14.57 -13.93
CA LYS A 196 -13.28 -15.54 -12.99
C LYS A 196 -12.21 -16.51 -12.48
N LEU A 197 -12.26 -16.82 -11.19
CA LEU A 197 -11.38 -17.84 -10.60
C LEU A 197 -11.61 -19.18 -11.28
N GLN A 198 -10.54 -19.94 -11.48
CA GLN A 198 -10.53 -21.27 -12.13
C GLN A 198 -11.03 -21.29 -13.58
N ASP A 199 -11.08 -20.14 -14.26
CA ASP A 199 -11.33 -20.06 -15.70
C ASP A 199 -10.18 -20.71 -16.50
N PRO A 200 -10.45 -21.72 -17.35
CA PRO A 200 -9.42 -22.42 -18.13
C PRO A 200 -8.79 -21.58 -19.24
N VAL A 201 -9.41 -20.47 -19.65
CA VAL A 201 -8.92 -19.64 -20.77
C VAL A 201 -7.48 -19.18 -20.57
N ALA A 202 -7.10 -18.82 -19.34
CA ALA A 202 -5.72 -18.41 -19.04
C ALA A 202 -4.73 -19.58 -19.18
N THR A 203 -5.13 -20.79 -18.80
CA THR A 203 -4.31 -22.00 -18.96
C THR A 203 -4.15 -22.37 -20.43
N GLU A 204 -5.23 -22.32 -21.21
CA GLU A 204 -5.21 -22.58 -22.65
C GLU A 204 -4.33 -21.57 -23.40
N GLN A 205 -4.43 -20.28 -23.07
CA GLN A 205 -3.56 -19.25 -23.64
C GLN A 205 -2.08 -19.50 -23.30
N LEU A 206 -1.79 -19.88 -22.05
CA LEU A 206 -0.42 -20.18 -21.64
C LEU A 206 0.12 -21.42 -22.36
N GLN A 207 -0.67 -22.48 -22.50
CA GLN A 207 -0.28 -23.67 -23.27
C GLN A 207 0.03 -23.31 -24.73
N ASN A 208 -0.75 -22.43 -25.35
CA ASN A 208 -0.50 -21.97 -26.71
C ASN A 208 0.80 -21.16 -26.82
N LEU A 209 1.12 -20.33 -25.81
CA LEU A 209 2.41 -19.63 -25.75
C LEU A 209 3.58 -20.59 -25.55
N LEU A 210 3.43 -21.59 -24.69
CA LEU A 210 4.46 -22.62 -24.46
C LEU A 210 4.76 -23.44 -25.72
N LYS A 211 3.74 -23.75 -26.53
CA LYS A 211 3.93 -24.42 -27.84
C LYS A 211 4.75 -23.60 -28.84
N GLN A 212 4.78 -22.28 -28.69
CA GLN A 212 5.54 -21.37 -29.54
C GLN A 212 6.95 -21.10 -29.00
N ALA A 213 7.30 -21.63 -27.82
CA ALA A 213 8.61 -21.42 -27.23
C ALA A 213 9.70 -22.19 -28.01
N GLU A 214 10.75 -21.48 -28.40
CA GLU A 214 11.89 -22.06 -29.15
C GLU A 214 12.91 -22.75 -28.25
N GLN A 215 12.84 -22.52 -26.94
CA GLN A 215 13.76 -23.01 -25.92
C GLN A 215 12.98 -23.66 -24.79
N PRO A 216 13.58 -24.58 -24.01
CA PRO A 216 12.95 -25.09 -22.80
C PRO A 216 12.63 -23.94 -21.83
N VAL A 217 11.52 -24.05 -21.13
CA VAL A 217 10.99 -23.01 -20.25
C VAL A 217 10.89 -23.54 -18.84
N ASP A 218 11.56 -22.85 -17.91
CA ASP A 218 11.33 -23.01 -16.48
C ASP A 218 10.13 -22.13 -16.08
N LEU A 219 8.97 -22.75 -15.92
CA LEU A 219 7.70 -22.09 -15.76
C LEU A 219 7.39 -21.89 -14.26
N TRP A 220 7.31 -20.64 -13.85
CA TRP A 220 6.97 -20.21 -12.50
C TRP A 220 5.60 -19.56 -12.47
N LEU A 221 4.60 -20.32 -12.06
CA LEU A 221 3.24 -19.81 -11.85
C LEU A 221 3.18 -19.15 -10.48
N VAL A 222 3.03 -17.83 -10.44
CA VAL A 222 3.00 -17.02 -9.21
C VAL A 222 1.63 -16.35 -9.12
N ASN A 223 0.94 -16.48 -7.98
CA ASN A 223 -0.43 -15.99 -7.82
C ASN A 223 -1.35 -16.39 -8.98
N TYR A 224 -1.18 -17.63 -9.46
CA TYR A 224 -1.89 -18.17 -10.61
C TYR A 224 -3.19 -18.85 -10.16
N PHE A 225 -4.33 -18.34 -10.63
CA PHE A 225 -5.66 -18.77 -10.17
C PHE A 225 -6.47 -19.55 -11.22
N ALA A 226 -5.84 -20.02 -12.28
CA ALA A 226 -6.46 -20.89 -13.28
C ALA A 226 -6.06 -22.37 -13.07
N PRO A 227 -6.79 -23.33 -13.70
CA PRO A 227 -6.50 -24.76 -13.54
C PRO A 227 -5.07 -25.11 -13.96
N LEU A 228 -4.42 -25.99 -13.19
CA LEU A 228 -3.05 -26.42 -13.44
C LEU A 228 -3.02 -27.65 -14.36
N ASP A 229 -3.38 -27.46 -15.62
CA ASP A 229 -3.32 -28.50 -16.64
C ASP A 229 -2.16 -28.21 -17.62
N PHE A 230 -1.03 -28.88 -17.43
CA PHE A 230 0.17 -28.74 -18.26
C PHE A 230 0.76 -30.12 -18.57
N PRO A 231 0.17 -30.88 -19.51
CA PRO A 231 0.53 -32.28 -19.75
C PRO A 231 1.97 -32.45 -20.26
N ASP A 232 2.48 -31.44 -20.97
CA ASP A 232 3.84 -31.44 -21.55
C ASP A 232 4.92 -30.94 -20.56
N CYS A 233 4.54 -30.63 -19.31
CA CYS A 233 5.47 -30.07 -18.32
C CYS A 233 5.55 -30.97 -17.08
N GLN A 234 6.76 -31.09 -16.53
CA GLN A 234 6.99 -31.83 -15.28
C GLN A 234 6.88 -30.89 -14.09
N ILE A 235 6.02 -31.23 -13.14
CA ILE A 235 5.85 -30.46 -11.90
C ILE A 235 7.10 -30.63 -11.02
N ASP A 236 7.61 -29.52 -10.47
CA ASP A 236 8.65 -29.59 -9.45
C ASP A 236 8.03 -30.07 -8.13
N GLN A 237 8.50 -31.22 -7.65
CA GLN A 237 8.06 -31.85 -6.39
C GLN A 237 8.89 -31.39 -5.19
N SER A 238 9.88 -30.51 -5.40
CA SER A 238 10.71 -29.99 -4.33
C SER A 238 9.88 -29.31 -3.23
N PRO A 239 10.32 -29.35 -1.96
CA PRO A 239 9.63 -28.68 -0.87
C PRO A 239 9.39 -27.22 -1.19
N LYS A 240 8.13 -26.79 -1.17
CA LYS A 240 7.78 -25.38 -1.43
C LYS A 240 8.10 -24.53 -0.21
N GLU A 241 8.95 -23.52 -0.38
CA GLU A 241 9.11 -22.50 0.63
C GLU A 241 7.87 -21.59 0.62
N ASN A 242 7.30 -21.32 1.79
CA ASN A 242 6.17 -20.40 1.88
C ASN A 242 6.67 -18.95 1.81
N ILE A 243 6.52 -18.32 0.64
CA ILE A 243 6.87 -16.93 0.43
C ILE A 243 5.60 -16.09 0.57
N PHE A 244 5.53 -15.32 1.65
CA PHE A 244 4.39 -14.43 1.91
C PHE A 244 4.08 -13.52 0.71
N GLY A 245 2.81 -13.58 0.27
CA GLY A 245 2.28 -12.82 -0.85
C GLY A 245 2.60 -13.39 -2.23
N TYR A 246 3.42 -14.44 -2.33
CA TYR A 246 3.78 -15.09 -3.59
C TYR A 246 3.62 -16.62 -3.51
N PRO A 247 2.41 -17.16 -3.30
CA PRO A 247 2.15 -18.57 -3.55
C PRO A 247 2.55 -18.90 -4.99
N TYR A 248 3.30 -19.98 -5.16
CA TYR A 248 3.83 -20.38 -6.47
C TYR A 248 3.75 -21.89 -6.72
N GLN A 249 3.82 -22.23 -8.00
CA GLN A 249 4.04 -23.58 -8.50
C GLN A 249 5.05 -23.52 -9.65
N ARG A 250 6.06 -24.38 -9.60
CA ARG A 250 7.08 -24.48 -10.64
C ARG A 250 6.84 -25.72 -11.50
N PHE A 251 7.07 -25.58 -12.80
CA PHE A 251 7.05 -26.64 -13.80
C PHE A 251 8.26 -26.50 -14.73
N ASN A 252 8.83 -27.62 -15.14
CA ASN A 252 9.84 -27.68 -16.18
C ASN A 252 9.17 -28.13 -17.48
N CYS A 253 9.10 -27.23 -18.46
CA CYS A 253 8.48 -27.50 -19.76
C CYS A 253 9.57 -27.74 -20.81
N LEU A 254 9.70 -28.99 -21.25
CA LEU A 254 10.65 -29.36 -22.31
C LEU A 254 10.07 -28.99 -23.68
N ILE A 255 10.94 -28.72 -24.66
CA ILE A 255 10.50 -28.48 -26.03
C ILE A 255 9.85 -29.76 -26.57
N ASN A 256 8.54 -29.73 -26.77
CA ASN A 256 7.84 -30.81 -27.47
C ASN A 256 7.82 -30.50 -28.98
N ARG A 257 8.94 -30.72 -29.66
CA ARG A 257 8.97 -30.71 -31.14
C ARG A 257 8.31 -32.00 -31.62
N LYS A 258 7.02 -31.92 -31.93
CA LYS A 258 6.38 -32.85 -32.87
C LYS A 258 6.63 -32.39 -34.30
#